data_AF-A0A519YCM1-F1
#
_entry.id   AF-A0A519YCM1-F1
#
_cell.length_a   1.000
_cell.length_b   1.000
_cell.length_c   1.000
_cell.angle_alpha   90.00
_cell.angle_beta   90.00
_cell.angle_gamma   90.00
#
_symmetry.space_group_name_H-M   'P 1'
#
loop_
_entity.id
_entity.type
_entity.pdbx_description
1 polymer ?
#
loop_
_entity_poly.entity_id
_entity_poly.type
_entity_poly.pdbx_seq_one_letter_code
_entity_poly.pdbx_strand_id
1 'polypeptide(L)'
;MAATPVFGHVGSAQPGDLFASRAELAQRGQHRPLQAGICATQEQGAESIVLSDKYEDDEVHDDFILYTDHGGRSEESGQQVADQTLTKANKGLVRSQVTGLPVRVFRKVAAPAGGQAFRYEGLFRVVGRDCRPGRSGFLVFLFRLEPVLTTAEAPAPPRPYAQPE
;
A
#
# COMPACT_ATOMS: atom_id res chain seq x y z
N MET A 1 6.34 0.52 -23.70
CA MET A 1 6.34 1.83 -23.03
C MET A 1 5.93 1.59 -21.59
N ALA A 2 6.80 1.83 -20.60
CA ALA A 2 6.39 1.76 -19.20
C ALA A 2 5.38 2.90 -18.95
N ALA A 3 4.23 2.57 -18.36
CA ALA A 3 3.21 3.56 -18.03
C ALA A 3 3.79 4.61 -17.05
N THR A 4 3.50 5.88 -17.28
CA THR A 4 3.88 6.98 -16.39
C THR A 4 3.30 6.74 -14.99
N PRO A 5 4.08 6.90 -13.91
CA PRO A 5 3.57 6.75 -12.56
C PRO A 5 2.49 7.79 -12.29
N VAL A 6 1.46 7.38 -11.56
CA VAL A 6 0.39 8.28 -11.13
C VAL A 6 0.40 8.35 -9.62
N PHE A 7 0.53 9.57 -9.08
CA PHE A 7 0.45 9.85 -7.65
C PHE A 7 -0.89 10.49 -7.31
N GLY A 8 -1.47 10.13 -6.16
CA GLY A 8 -2.80 10.60 -5.76
C GLY A 8 -3.92 9.64 -6.17
N HIS A 9 -5.16 10.15 -6.23
CA HIS A 9 -6.32 9.34 -6.65
C HIS A 9 -6.23 8.98 -8.13
N VAL A 10 -6.73 7.81 -8.48
CA VAL A 10 -6.77 7.30 -9.86
C VAL A 10 -8.22 6.98 -10.22
N GLY A 11 -8.66 7.47 -11.37
CA GLY A 11 -10.04 7.32 -11.85
C GLY A 11 -11.06 7.90 -10.87
N SER A 12 -12.12 7.15 -10.61
CA SER A 12 -13.22 7.52 -9.71
C SER A 12 -13.13 6.87 -8.32
N ALA A 13 -11.99 6.24 -7.98
CA ALA A 13 -11.87 5.46 -6.75
C ALA A 13 -11.85 6.35 -5.50
N GLN A 14 -12.73 6.03 -4.55
CA GLN A 14 -12.90 6.73 -3.28
C GLN A 14 -12.48 5.83 -2.10
N PRO A 15 -11.95 6.40 -1.00
CA PRO A 15 -11.70 5.63 0.21
C PRO A 15 -12.96 4.86 0.63
N GLY A 16 -12.81 3.57 0.93
CA GLY A 16 -13.89 2.63 1.19
C GLY A 16 -14.23 1.71 0.01
N ASP A 17 -13.86 2.06 -1.22
CA ASP A 17 -14.13 1.23 -2.40
C ASP A 17 -13.44 -0.13 -2.30
N LEU A 18 -14.13 -1.17 -2.77
CA LEU A 18 -13.65 -2.54 -2.79
C LEU A 18 -13.24 -2.96 -4.20
N PHE A 19 -12.11 -3.65 -4.28
CA PHE A 19 -11.60 -4.31 -5.47
C PHE A 19 -11.53 -5.82 -5.20
N ALA A 20 -12.04 -6.62 -6.14
CA ALA A 20 -12.15 -8.07 -5.99
C ALA A 20 -10.77 -8.76 -6.00
N SER A 21 -9.77 -8.21 -6.70
CA SER A 21 -8.48 -8.88 -6.86
C SER A 21 -7.31 -7.95 -7.16
N ARG A 22 -6.10 -8.49 -7.04
CA ARG A 22 -4.85 -7.84 -7.51
C ARG A 22 -4.87 -7.58 -9.01
N ALA A 23 -5.50 -8.47 -9.78
CA ALA A 23 -5.66 -8.29 -11.23
C ALA A 23 -6.56 -7.11 -11.55
N GLU A 24 -7.66 -6.92 -10.80
CA GLU A 24 -8.53 -5.76 -10.96
C GLU A 24 -7.81 -4.46 -10.61
N LEU A 25 -7.05 -4.45 -9.50
CA LEU A 25 -6.23 -3.28 -9.13
C LEU A 25 -5.24 -2.91 -10.24
N ALA A 26 -4.61 -3.89 -10.87
CA ALA A 26 -3.66 -3.66 -11.97
C ALA A 26 -4.37 -3.16 -13.23
N GLN A 27 -5.48 -3.79 -13.61
CA GLN A 27 -6.28 -3.42 -14.79
C GLN A 27 -6.82 -1.98 -14.68
N ARG A 28 -7.21 -1.56 -13.47
CA ARG A 28 -7.70 -0.19 -13.20
C ARG A 28 -6.59 0.81 -12.94
N GLY A 29 -5.31 0.41 -12.96
CA GLY A 29 -4.17 1.28 -12.68
C GLY A 29 -4.02 1.71 -11.21
N GLN A 30 -4.80 1.12 -10.30
CA GLN A 30 -4.79 1.42 -8.88
C GLN A 30 -3.48 0.98 -8.22
N HIS A 31 -3.08 -0.26 -8.51
CA HIS A 31 -1.84 -0.88 -8.06
C HIS A 31 -1.39 -1.91 -9.10
N ARG A 32 -0.31 -1.60 -9.83
CA ARG A 32 0.13 -2.37 -11.02
C ARG A 32 0.69 -3.77 -10.71
N PRO A 33 1.48 -3.98 -9.64
CA PRO A 33 2.00 -5.30 -9.29
C PRO A 33 0.91 -6.32 -8.93
N LEU A 34 1.02 -7.54 -9.45
CA LEU A 34 0.09 -8.63 -9.10
C LEU A 34 0.43 -9.30 -7.77
N GLN A 35 1.71 -9.29 -7.37
CA GLN A 35 2.19 -10.00 -6.17
C GLN A 35 2.88 -9.08 -5.16
N ALA A 36 3.77 -8.20 -5.61
CA ALA A 36 4.53 -7.30 -4.73
C ALA A 36 3.60 -6.38 -3.93
N GLY A 37 3.86 -6.18 -2.64
CA GLY A 37 3.04 -5.32 -1.78
C GLY A 37 3.17 -3.83 -2.12
N ILE A 38 4.28 -3.44 -2.75
CA ILE A 38 4.62 -2.06 -3.08
C ILE A 38 4.73 -1.86 -4.59
N CYS A 39 4.13 -0.77 -5.09
CA CYS A 39 4.31 -0.28 -6.44
C CYS A 39 5.14 1.01 -6.39
N ALA A 40 6.43 0.90 -6.69
CA ALA A 40 7.35 2.03 -6.59
C ALA A 40 8.54 1.91 -7.54
N THR A 41 9.17 3.05 -7.82
CA THR A 41 10.49 3.14 -8.44
C THR A 41 11.39 4.03 -7.59
N GLN A 42 12.71 3.82 -7.66
CA GLN A 42 13.67 4.62 -6.90
C GLN A 42 13.64 6.09 -7.34
N GLU A 43 13.43 6.34 -8.63
CA GLU A 43 13.50 7.66 -9.25
C GLU A 43 12.25 8.49 -8.95
N GLN A 44 11.08 7.87 -9.05
CA GLN A 44 9.80 8.58 -9.01
C GLN A 44 9.12 8.49 -7.64
N GLY A 45 9.31 7.39 -6.91
CA GLY A 45 8.71 7.15 -5.60
C GLY A 45 7.68 6.02 -5.61
N ALA A 46 7.02 5.84 -4.46
CA ALA A 46 5.94 4.89 -4.27
C ALA A 46 4.58 5.47 -4.68
N GLU A 47 3.92 4.78 -5.60
CA GLU A 47 2.58 5.12 -6.09
C GLU A 47 1.49 4.53 -5.17
N SER A 48 1.69 3.29 -4.74
CA SER A 48 0.72 2.56 -3.92
C SER A 48 1.34 1.41 -3.12
N ILE A 49 0.73 1.08 -1.99
CA ILE A 49 1.05 -0.08 -1.17
C ILE A 49 -0.19 -0.91 -0.83
N VAL A 50 0.02 -2.17 -0.51
CA VAL A 50 -1.02 -3.10 -0.07
C VAL A 50 -0.64 -3.77 1.24
N LEU A 51 -1.50 -3.54 2.24
CA LEU A 51 -1.51 -4.22 3.52
C LEU A 51 -2.19 -5.58 3.30
N SER A 52 -1.40 -6.64 3.32
CA SER A 52 -1.85 -8.00 2.99
C SER A 52 -1.78 -8.97 4.16
N ASP A 53 -1.48 -8.45 5.36
CA ASP A 53 -1.24 -9.20 6.61
C ASP A 53 -0.14 -10.25 6.46
N LYS A 54 0.78 -10.04 5.50
CA LYS A 54 1.88 -10.96 5.22
C LYS A 54 3.10 -10.70 6.09
N TYR A 55 3.26 -9.50 6.63
CA TYR A 55 4.40 -9.15 7.49
C TYR A 55 3.89 -9.08 8.92
N GLU A 56 4.55 -9.83 9.79
CA GLU A 56 4.21 -9.90 11.21
C GLU A 56 4.44 -8.56 11.94
N ASP A 57 5.28 -7.69 11.36
CA ASP A 57 5.63 -6.37 11.89
C ASP A 57 4.76 -5.23 11.33
N ASP A 58 3.81 -5.51 10.43
CA ASP A 58 2.84 -4.50 9.98
C ASP A 58 1.89 -4.13 11.13
N GLU A 59 1.74 -2.83 11.38
CA GLU A 59 0.82 -2.32 12.40
C GLU A 59 -0.10 -1.26 11.81
N VAL A 60 -1.40 -1.40 12.05
CA VAL A 60 -2.41 -0.42 11.64
C VAL A 60 -2.99 0.21 12.90
N HIS A 61 -2.70 1.50 13.08
CA HIS A 61 -3.24 2.34 14.14
C HIS A 61 -4.32 3.27 13.56
N ASP A 62 -5.09 3.93 14.43
CA ASP A 62 -6.15 4.84 13.98
C ASP A 62 -5.60 6.03 13.16
N ASP A 63 -4.45 6.56 13.57
CA ASP A 63 -3.86 7.77 12.98
C ASP A 63 -2.69 7.49 12.02
N PHE A 64 -2.13 6.27 12.02
CA PHE A 64 -0.98 5.94 11.19
C PHE A 64 -0.83 4.44 10.92
N ILE A 65 -0.04 4.11 9.92
CA ILE A 65 0.34 2.74 9.58
C ILE A 65 1.86 2.62 9.71
N LEU A 66 2.32 1.54 10.32
CA LEU A 66 3.70 1.08 10.17
C LEU A 66 3.71 -0.03 9.13
N TYR A 67 4.35 0.27 7.99
CA TYR A 67 4.46 -0.65 6.87
C TYR A 67 5.87 -1.24 6.81
N THR A 68 5.95 -2.56 6.80
CA THR A 68 7.21 -3.30 6.68
C THR A 68 7.61 -3.39 5.22
N ASP A 69 8.86 -3.02 4.93
CA ASP A 69 9.41 -3.13 3.59
C ASP A 69 9.60 -4.60 3.18
N HIS A 70 9.85 -4.82 1.89
CA HIS A 70 10.10 -6.16 1.37
C HIS A 70 11.58 -6.58 1.54
N GLY A 71 11.84 -7.80 2.01
CA GLY A 71 13.16 -8.42 1.96
C GLY A 71 13.43 -9.38 3.11
N GLY A 72 14.49 -10.19 2.98
CA GLY A 72 14.95 -11.10 4.04
C GLY A 72 13.96 -12.20 4.42
N ARG A 73 13.01 -12.53 3.54
CA ARG A 73 12.00 -13.58 3.75
C ARG A 73 12.29 -14.84 2.94
N SER A 74 11.98 -15.98 3.52
CA SER A 74 12.00 -17.28 2.82
C SER A 74 10.81 -17.38 1.86
N GLU A 75 11.06 -17.81 0.62
CA GLU A 75 9.99 -18.02 -0.37
C GLU A 75 9.07 -19.19 0.01
N GLU A 76 9.57 -20.17 0.77
CA GLU A 76 8.85 -21.36 1.18
C GLU A 76 7.94 -21.10 2.39
N SER A 77 8.51 -20.54 3.47
CA SER A 77 7.76 -20.31 4.72
C SER A 77 7.07 -18.94 4.76
N GLY A 78 7.52 -17.99 3.93
CA GLY A 78 7.15 -16.60 4.05
C GLY A 78 7.64 -15.94 5.34
N GLN A 79 8.44 -16.59 6.18
CA GLN A 79 8.92 -15.99 7.43
C GLN A 79 10.18 -15.15 7.20
N GLN A 80 10.45 -14.21 8.10
CA GLN A 80 11.69 -13.45 8.11
C GLN A 80 12.83 -14.36 8.57
N VAL A 81 13.86 -14.51 7.74
CA VAL A 81 15.00 -15.42 7.96
C VAL A 81 16.36 -14.72 7.87
N ALA A 82 16.36 -13.43 7.51
CA ALA A 82 17.55 -12.61 7.42
C ALA A 82 17.20 -11.13 7.61
N ASP A 83 18.22 -10.31 7.90
CA ASP A 83 18.08 -8.86 7.97
C ASP A 83 17.64 -8.29 6.61
N GLN A 84 16.70 -7.33 6.66
CA GLN A 84 16.32 -6.56 5.50
C GLN A 84 17.46 -5.62 5.10
N THR A 85 17.58 -5.38 3.79
CA THR A 85 18.50 -4.39 3.25
C THR A 85 17.73 -3.41 2.37
N LEU A 86 18.10 -2.12 2.45
CA LEU A 86 17.56 -1.09 1.56
C LEU A 86 18.12 -1.26 0.15
N THR A 87 17.53 -2.18 -0.61
CA THR A 87 17.87 -2.39 -2.03
C THR A 87 17.28 -1.29 -2.92
N LYS A 88 17.64 -1.29 -4.22
CA LYS A 88 17.08 -0.33 -5.20
C LYS A 88 15.54 -0.40 -5.29
N ALA A 89 14.95 -1.58 -5.11
CA ALA A 89 13.50 -1.77 -5.15
C ALA A 89 12.76 -1.09 -3.99
N ASN A 90 13.44 -0.94 -2.85
CA ASN A 90 12.90 -0.49 -1.57
C ASN A 90 13.05 1.03 -1.34
N LYS A 91 13.83 1.70 -2.20
CA LYS A 91 14.05 3.16 -2.12
C LYS A 91 12.85 3.99 -2.56
N GLY A 92 11.80 3.36 -3.10
CA GLY A 92 10.59 4.04 -3.51
C GLY A 92 9.88 4.77 -2.37
N LEU A 93 9.72 4.14 -1.21
CA LEU A 93 9.12 4.78 -0.02
C LEU A 93 10.01 5.88 0.54
N VAL A 94 11.33 5.66 0.54
CA VAL A 94 12.31 6.70 0.92
C VAL A 94 12.18 7.92 0.01
N ARG A 95 12.00 7.71 -1.29
CA ARG A 95 11.79 8.80 -2.24
C ARG A 95 10.48 9.53 -1.95
N SER A 96 9.36 8.82 -1.75
CA SER A 96 8.08 9.43 -1.38
C SER A 96 8.14 10.17 -0.05
N GLN A 97 8.93 9.71 0.92
CA GLN A 97 9.19 10.43 2.17
C GLN A 97 9.85 11.78 1.91
N VAL A 98 10.88 11.82 1.05
CA VAL A 98 11.62 13.05 0.73
C VAL A 98 10.80 14.01 -0.13
N THR A 99 10.02 13.50 -1.08
CA THR A 99 9.21 14.32 -1.99
C THR A 99 7.85 14.70 -1.41
N GLY A 100 7.40 14.02 -0.35
CA GLY A 100 6.07 14.17 0.21
C GLY A 100 4.95 13.72 -0.74
N LEU A 101 5.26 12.89 -1.74
CA LEU A 101 4.28 12.40 -2.69
C LEU A 101 3.27 11.47 -2.00
N PRO A 102 1.96 11.61 -2.30
CA PRO A 102 0.94 10.77 -1.71
C PRO A 102 1.02 9.33 -2.25
N VAL A 103 0.84 8.38 -1.34
CA VAL A 103 0.85 6.93 -1.60
C VAL A 103 -0.57 6.40 -1.40
N ARG A 104 -1.12 5.71 -2.39
CA ARG A 104 -2.41 5.01 -2.23
C ARG A 104 -2.23 3.79 -1.34
N VAL A 105 -3.08 3.61 -0.34
CA VAL A 105 -3.06 2.43 0.54
C VAL A 105 -4.26 1.54 0.26
N PHE A 106 -4.01 0.25 0.06
CA PHE A 106 -5.06 -0.76 -0.01
C PHE A 106 -4.90 -1.76 1.13
N ARG A 107 -6.01 -2.19 1.72
CA ARG A 107 -6.03 -3.22 2.76
C ARG A 107 -6.76 -4.45 2.27
N LYS A 108 -6.15 -5.62 2.45
CA LYS A 108 -6.84 -6.90 2.26
C LYS A 108 -7.90 -7.04 3.35
N VAL A 109 -9.13 -7.29 2.95
CA VAL A 109 -10.29 -7.47 3.84
C VAL A 109 -11.09 -8.70 3.43
N ALA A 110 -11.92 -9.22 4.33
CA ALA A 110 -12.91 -10.24 3.96
C ALA A 110 -13.95 -9.62 3.02
N ALA A 111 -14.26 -10.30 1.92
CA ALA A 111 -15.30 -9.85 1.01
C ALA A 111 -16.69 -10.12 1.61
N PRO A 112 -17.69 -9.25 1.40
CA PRO A 112 -19.04 -9.45 1.93
C PRO A 112 -19.71 -10.75 1.47
N ALA A 113 -19.42 -11.19 0.24
CA ALA A 113 -19.95 -12.42 -0.35
C ALA A 113 -19.10 -13.68 -0.03
N GLY A 114 -18.12 -13.56 0.86
CA GLY A 114 -17.11 -14.59 1.11
C GLY A 114 -15.87 -14.44 0.22
N GLY A 115 -14.72 -14.89 0.73
CA GLY A 115 -13.42 -14.71 0.07
C GLY A 115 -12.68 -13.45 0.50
N GLN A 116 -11.83 -12.91 -0.37
CA GLN A 116 -11.01 -11.73 -0.10
C GLN A 116 -11.36 -10.57 -1.04
N ALA A 117 -11.22 -9.35 -0.56
CA ALA A 117 -11.24 -8.13 -1.34
C ALA A 117 -10.10 -7.20 -0.90
N PHE A 118 -9.87 -6.14 -1.65
CA PHE A 118 -8.92 -5.08 -1.35
C PHE A 118 -9.70 -3.78 -1.20
N ARG A 119 -9.74 -3.23 0.00
CA ARG A 119 -10.37 -1.93 0.28
C ARG A 119 -9.35 -0.83 0.05
N TYR A 120 -9.75 0.23 -0.65
CA TYR A 120 -8.94 1.44 -0.76
C TYR A 120 -9.08 2.26 0.52
N GLU A 121 -7.99 2.50 1.24
CA GLU A 121 -7.97 3.27 2.50
C GLU A 121 -7.75 4.76 2.25
N GLY A 122 -7.42 5.15 1.01
CA GLY A 122 -7.15 6.55 0.65
C GLY A 122 -5.67 6.84 0.45
N LEU A 123 -5.34 8.13 0.53
CA LEU A 123 -3.99 8.63 0.33
C LEU A 123 -3.29 8.83 1.66
N PHE A 124 -2.03 8.41 1.71
CA PHE A 124 -1.17 8.55 2.86
C PHE A 124 0.14 9.23 2.46
N ARG A 125 0.85 9.82 3.42
CA ARG A 125 2.21 10.34 3.25
C ARG A 125 3.16 9.54 4.12
N VAL A 126 4.34 9.25 3.58
CA VAL A 126 5.43 8.65 4.36
C VAL A 126 6.07 9.76 5.17
N VAL A 127 5.91 9.72 6.49
CA VAL A 127 6.39 10.77 7.41
C VAL A 127 7.69 10.39 8.11
N GLY A 128 7.97 9.09 8.19
CA GLY A 128 9.15 8.60 8.89
C GLY A 128 9.52 7.20 8.44
N ARG A 129 10.74 6.81 8.82
CA ARG A 129 11.25 5.46 8.65
C ARG A 129 12.07 5.07 9.86
N ASP A 130 12.08 3.80 10.18
CA ASP A 130 12.87 3.21 11.24
C ASP A 130 13.51 1.90 10.76
N CYS A 131 14.59 1.48 11.42
CA CYS A 131 15.24 0.20 11.22
C CYS A 131 15.51 -0.42 12.58
N ARG A 132 14.77 -1.48 12.90
CA ARG A 132 14.83 -2.13 14.21
C ARG A 132 14.66 -3.64 14.08
N PRO A 133 15.09 -4.43 15.08
CA PRO A 133 14.74 -5.85 15.14
C PRO A 133 13.21 -6.02 15.14
N GLY A 134 12.72 -6.82 14.19
CA GLY A 134 11.32 -7.26 14.11
C GLY A 134 11.03 -8.42 15.07
N ARG A 135 9.83 -8.97 15.01
CA ARG A 135 9.38 -10.07 15.90
C ARG A 135 10.21 -11.34 15.78
N SER A 136 10.70 -11.64 14.57
CA SER A 136 11.64 -12.75 14.31
C SER A 136 13.09 -12.48 14.72
N GLY A 137 13.40 -11.30 15.27
CA GLY A 137 14.75 -10.93 15.73
C GLY A 137 15.70 -10.39 14.64
N PHE A 138 15.28 -10.41 13.38
CA PHE A 138 16.01 -9.81 12.26
C PHE A 138 15.67 -8.34 12.07
N LEU A 139 16.59 -7.56 11.53
CA LEU A 139 16.36 -6.15 11.22
C LEU A 139 15.30 -6.01 10.12
N VAL A 140 14.29 -5.18 10.38
CA VAL A 140 13.25 -4.81 9.41
C VAL A 140 13.19 -3.30 9.23
N PHE A 141 12.89 -2.86 8.01
CA PHE A 141 12.62 -1.45 7.71
C PHE A 141 11.14 -1.19 7.84
N LEU A 142 10.79 -0.24 8.71
CA LEU A 142 9.42 0.19 8.92
C LEU A 142 9.24 1.61 8.40
N PHE A 143 8.17 1.84 7.67
CA PHE A 143 7.79 3.16 7.20
C PHE A 143 6.52 3.59 7.92
N ARG A 144 6.55 4.78 8.52
CA ARG A 144 5.37 5.39 9.13
C ARG A 144 4.63 6.17 8.05
N LEU A 145 3.38 5.78 7.80
CA LEU A 145 2.48 6.45 6.88
C LEU A 145 1.32 7.08 7.65
N GLU A 146 1.01 8.33 7.35
CA GLU A 146 -0.12 9.05 7.95
C GLU A 146 -1.14 9.43 6.89
N PRO A 147 -2.46 9.35 7.18
CA PRO A 147 -3.50 9.74 6.24
C PRO A 147 -3.30 11.19 5.79
N VAL A 148 -3.48 11.44 4.50
CA VAL A 148 -3.62 12.80 4.00
C VAL A 148 -5.01 13.28 4.40
N LEU A 149 -5.07 14.08 5.47
CA LEU A 149 -6.29 14.76 5.86
C LEU A 149 -6.68 15.72 4.74
N THR A 150 -7.65 15.32 3.92
CA THR A 150 -8.42 16.27 3.13
C THR A 150 -9.30 17.04 4.12
N THR A 151 -9.08 18.34 4.26
CA THR A 151 -10.06 19.22 4.88
C THR A 151 -11.37 19.01 4.12
N ALA A 152 -12.30 18.29 4.74
CA ALA A 152 -13.45 17.71 4.04
C ALA A 152 -14.38 18.80 3.53
N GLU A 153 -14.55 18.87 2.21
CA GLU A 153 -15.88 19.06 1.67
C GLU A 153 -16.58 17.70 1.81
N ALA A 154 -17.75 17.68 2.44
CA ALA A 154 -18.44 16.47 2.88
C ALA A 154 -18.58 15.43 1.74
N PRO A 155 -18.43 14.12 2.02
CA PRO A 155 -18.62 13.10 1.00
C PRO A 155 -20.07 13.14 0.49
N ALA A 156 -20.23 13.32 -0.83
CA ALA A 156 -21.51 13.13 -1.48
C ALA A 156 -22.02 11.70 -1.22
N PRO A 157 -23.34 11.49 -1.06
CA PRO A 157 -23.88 10.17 -0.78
C PRO A 157 -23.46 9.16 -1.84
N PRO A 158 -23.17 7.91 -1.46
CA PRO A 158 -22.75 6.88 -2.39
C PRO A 158 -23.82 6.69 -3.47
N ARG A 159 -23.42 6.81 -4.74
CA ARG A 159 -24.31 6.53 -5.87
C ARG A 159 -24.47 5.00 -5.98
N PRO A 160 -25.70 4.47 -6.03
CA PRO A 160 -25.90 3.07 -6.38
C PRO A 160 -25.26 2.77 -7.73
N TYR A 161 -24.51 1.67 -7.81
CA TYR A 161 -23.94 1.16 -9.05
C TYR A 161 -25.08 0.94 -10.06
N ALA A 162 -25.07 1.67 -11.17
CA ALA A 162 -26.02 1.46 -12.26
C ALA A 162 -25.77 0.07 -12.87
N GLN A 163 -26.83 -0.75 -12.94
CA GLN A 163 -26.77 -2.00 -13.68
C GLN A 163 -26.61 -1.70 -15.17
N PRO A 164 -25.78 -2.45 -15.91
CA PRO A 164 -25.68 -2.30 -17.35
C PRO A 164 -27.04 -2.65 -18.02
N GLU A 165 -27.40 -1.85 -19.01
CA GLU A 165 -28.57 -2.03 -19.88
C GLU A 165 -28.47 -3.29 -20.74
#